data_AF-A0A7M3NYP1-F1
#
_entry.id   AF-A0A7M3NYP1-F1
#
_cell.length_a   1.000
_cell.length_b   1.000
_cell.length_c   1.000
_cell.angle_alpha   90.00
_cell.angle_beta   90.00
_cell.angle_gamma   90.00
#
_symmetry.space_group_name_H-M   'P 1'
#
loop_
_entity.id
_entity.type
_entity.pdbx_description
1 polymer ?
#
loop_
_entity_poly.entity_id
_entity_poly.type
_entity_poly.pdbx_seq_one_letter_code
_entity_poly.pdbx_strand_id
1 'polypeptide(L)'
;MTRVASAVRPRLARAAEAVRPRLARAATAAKPRVARFARAVSPQAARITRPKTWQYTAGAATAGLALAAAVVTSAGPWDSTGQRTAERDWAAAQKRTGGTDHGRNADTSDSSGTSAEEPRPAPSAASVLTGLGGGVGAVNTAPDGKAVAGLVGPLLDDPALGRSSAAIVDVASGKRLYGDGADEALTPASTTKIATAAAALAALGPDRRLTTRTALEPDTKELVLVGGGDPTLTARKDAEGWASLRELADRTAEALAQRGMRQVTLSYDKTLYAGPELHPIGDNGNLAPVSALMVDEARPDDSTSGPVERVEDPARDAAVKFAALLADHGIKTTAPGPSKATGRAQSLAQVSSPPLSALVERMLTNSDNDIAEHLARQTAVASGARADFAGAGKAIGAQLKKLGLPVAGADFKDGSGLNRADKLTADLLTALLAKAADPTHPELRPVLTGLPVAGFTGTLAGRYTDGAAGIVRAKTGTLSSVNSLAGTVVDQDGRLLAFAFLSTGTDTEAARSALDRTATALAACGCG
;
A
#
# COMPACT_ATOMS: atom_id res chain seq x y z
N MET A 1 -16.50 23.69 -40.96
CA MET A 1 -17.20 23.19 -39.74
C MET A 1 -18.57 23.85 -39.55
N THR A 2 -19.45 23.85 -40.56
CA THR A 2 -20.69 24.67 -40.54
C THR A 2 -21.97 23.87 -40.82
N ARG A 3 -21.92 22.53 -40.84
CA ARG A 3 -23.10 21.66 -41.05
C ARG A 3 -23.55 20.85 -39.83
N VAL A 4 -22.86 20.92 -38.69
CA VAL A 4 -23.27 20.21 -37.44
C VAL A 4 -24.05 21.12 -36.48
N ALA A 5 -23.89 22.45 -36.57
CA ALA A 5 -24.53 23.39 -35.66
C ALA A 5 -26.05 23.58 -35.90
N SER A 6 -26.57 23.25 -37.08
CA SER A 6 -27.98 23.44 -37.43
C SER A 6 -28.91 22.29 -36.96
N ALA A 7 -28.36 21.14 -36.56
CA ALA A 7 -29.18 19.99 -36.13
C ALA A 7 -29.43 19.92 -34.61
N VAL A 8 -28.60 20.58 -33.80
CA VAL A 8 -28.62 20.43 -32.33
C VAL A 8 -29.47 21.50 -31.63
N ARG A 9 -29.48 22.74 -32.13
CA ARG A 9 -30.23 23.86 -31.54
C ARG A 9 -31.75 23.62 -31.40
N PRO A 10 -32.47 23.01 -32.36
CA PRO A 10 -33.92 22.80 -32.23
C PRO A 10 -34.29 21.70 -31.22
N ARG A 11 -33.35 20.83 -30.85
CA ARG A 11 -33.58 19.74 -29.88
C ARG A 11 -33.38 20.22 -28.44
N LEU A 12 -32.40 21.10 -28.20
CA LEU A 12 -32.19 21.74 -26.90
C LEU A 12 -33.32 22.72 -26.54
N ALA A 13 -33.84 23.46 -27.52
CA ALA A 13 -34.99 24.36 -27.30
C ALA A 13 -36.25 23.59 -26.88
N ARG A 14 -36.55 22.44 -27.52
CA ARG A 14 -37.69 21.58 -27.16
C ARG A 14 -37.55 20.93 -25.78
N ALA A 15 -36.33 20.57 -25.38
CA ALA A 15 -36.07 20.05 -24.03
C ALA A 15 -36.29 21.13 -22.95
N ALA A 16 -35.88 22.37 -23.22
CA ALA A 16 -36.09 23.50 -22.30
C ALA A 16 -37.57 23.88 -22.15
N GLU A 17 -38.36 23.81 -23.24
CA GLU A 17 -39.81 24.05 -23.22
C GLU A 17 -40.60 22.96 -22.47
N ALA A 18 -40.15 21.70 -22.53
CA ALA A 18 -40.79 20.61 -21.81
C ALA A 18 -40.62 20.68 -20.27
N VAL A 19 -39.56 21.33 -19.79
CA VAL A 19 -39.21 21.38 -18.35
C VAL A 19 -39.75 22.64 -17.66
N ARG A 20 -39.92 23.74 -18.41
CA ARG A 20 -40.42 25.03 -17.89
C ARG A 20 -41.74 24.95 -17.10
N PRO A 21 -42.77 24.21 -17.53
CA PRO A 21 -44.04 24.10 -16.80
C PRO A 21 -43.90 23.37 -15.45
N ARG A 22 -42.92 22.46 -15.32
CA ARG A 22 -42.69 21.66 -14.10
C ARG A 22 -41.92 22.46 -13.05
N LEU A 23 -40.95 23.28 -13.47
CA LEU A 23 -40.22 24.20 -12.58
C LEU A 23 -41.13 25.33 -12.07
N ALA A 24 -42.04 25.85 -12.91
CA ALA A 24 -43.00 26.86 -12.50
C ALA A 24 -43.97 26.36 -11.42
N ARG A 25 -44.45 25.10 -11.53
CA ARG A 25 -45.30 24.45 -10.50
C ARG A 25 -44.56 24.19 -9.19
N ALA A 26 -43.29 23.80 -9.25
CA ALA A 26 -42.47 23.61 -8.05
C ALA A 26 -42.27 24.95 -7.29
N ALA A 27 -42.06 26.05 -8.01
CA ALA A 27 -41.91 27.38 -7.42
C ALA A 27 -43.21 27.94 -6.82
N THR A 28 -44.38 27.62 -7.39
CA THR A 28 -45.69 28.03 -6.84
C THR A 28 -46.09 27.21 -5.61
N ALA A 29 -45.70 25.94 -5.53
CA ALA A 29 -45.94 25.10 -4.35
C ALA A 29 -45.08 25.48 -3.13
N ALA A 30 -43.89 26.08 -3.34
CA ALA A 30 -42.97 26.47 -2.27
C ALA A 30 -43.28 27.85 -1.64
N LYS A 31 -43.93 28.76 -2.38
CA LYS A 31 -44.20 30.15 -1.95
C LYS A 31 -45.02 30.27 -0.64
N PRO A 32 -46.06 29.47 -0.36
CA PRO A 32 -46.82 29.59 0.88
C PRO A 32 -46.05 29.11 2.12
N ARG A 33 -45.07 28.22 1.95
CA ARG A 33 -44.28 27.63 3.06
C ARG A 33 -43.13 28.52 3.50
N VAL A 34 -42.54 29.28 2.58
CA VAL A 34 -41.49 30.28 2.89
C VAL A 34 -42.07 31.51 3.58
N ALA A 35 -43.27 31.96 3.18
CA ALA A 35 -43.96 33.09 3.81
C ALA A 35 -44.42 32.80 5.26
N ARG A 36 -44.63 31.52 5.61
CA ARG A 36 -45.01 31.10 6.98
C ARG A 36 -43.82 31.06 7.94
N PHE A 37 -42.60 30.90 7.43
CA PHE A 37 -41.36 30.94 8.22
C PHE A 37 -40.82 32.37 8.41
N ALA A 38 -41.03 33.26 7.44
CA ALA A 38 -40.55 34.65 7.51
C ALA A 38 -41.35 35.56 8.46
N ARG A 39 -42.48 35.11 9.01
CA ARG A 39 -43.30 35.88 9.98
C ARG A 39 -43.08 35.50 11.45
N ALA A 40 -42.16 34.58 11.74
CA ALA A 40 -41.90 34.11 13.09
C ALA A 40 -40.61 34.69 13.73
N VAL A 41 -39.86 35.56 13.06
CA VAL A 41 -38.58 36.05 13.60
C VAL A 41 -38.34 37.54 13.28
N SER A 42 -38.86 38.42 14.13
CA SER A 42 -38.19 39.62 14.69
C SER A 42 -39.18 40.51 15.46
N PRO A 43 -38.74 41.32 16.44
CA PRO A 43 -37.70 41.06 17.45
C PRO A 43 -38.21 41.36 18.87
N GLN A 44 -37.75 40.62 19.88
CA GLN A 44 -37.73 41.13 21.26
C GLN A 44 -36.55 40.51 22.00
N ALA A 45 -35.57 41.37 22.28
CA ALA A 45 -34.49 41.07 23.20
C ALA A 45 -35.05 40.95 24.62
N ALA A 46 -34.74 39.84 25.30
CA ALA A 46 -34.26 39.80 26.68
C ALA A 46 -34.39 38.38 27.26
N ARG A 47 -33.34 37.98 27.99
CA ARG A 47 -33.22 36.86 28.94
C ARG A 47 -32.78 35.49 28.38
N ILE A 48 -31.61 35.12 28.87
CA ILE A 48 -30.90 33.86 28.73
C ILE A 48 -31.68 32.76 29.46
N THR A 49 -32.07 31.71 28.74
CA THR A 49 -32.25 30.34 29.26
C THR A 49 -31.82 29.34 28.18
N ARG A 50 -30.95 28.39 28.54
CA ARG A 50 -30.29 27.39 27.68
C ARG A 50 -31.27 26.65 26.74
N PRO A 51 -30.97 26.46 25.44
CA PRO A 51 -31.75 25.57 24.59
C PRO A 51 -31.24 24.12 24.68
N LYS A 52 -32.16 23.15 24.65
CA LYS A 52 -31.89 21.71 24.73
C LYS A 52 -31.29 21.20 23.41
N THR A 53 -30.05 20.73 23.47
CA THR A 53 -29.20 20.24 22.35
C THR A 53 -29.88 19.24 21.41
N TRP A 54 -30.82 18.43 21.92
CA TRP A 54 -31.51 17.39 21.14
C TRP A 54 -32.37 17.92 19.98
N GLN A 55 -32.94 19.12 20.11
CA GLN A 55 -33.80 19.70 19.06
C GLN A 55 -32.99 20.11 17.81
N TYR A 56 -31.74 20.55 18.00
CA TYR A 56 -30.83 20.85 16.88
C TYR A 56 -30.31 19.59 16.22
N THR A 57 -30.03 18.54 16.99
CA THR A 57 -29.60 17.23 16.45
C THR A 57 -30.71 16.58 15.62
N ALA A 58 -31.95 16.61 16.12
CA ALA A 58 -33.11 16.09 15.39
C ALA A 58 -33.40 16.91 14.12
N GLY A 59 -33.30 18.24 14.19
CA GLY A 59 -33.45 19.11 13.03
C GLY A 59 -32.39 18.87 11.96
N ALA A 60 -31.11 18.74 12.35
CA ALA A 60 -30.00 18.48 11.43
C ALA A 60 -30.10 17.10 10.78
N ALA A 61 -30.47 16.06 11.55
CA ALA A 61 -30.65 14.71 11.03
C ALA A 61 -31.79 14.65 9.99
N THR A 62 -32.91 15.31 10.28
CA THR A 62 -34.07 15.36 9.38
C THR A 62 -33.75 16.12 8.09
N ALA A 63 -33.02 17.24 8.19
CA ALA A 63 -32.58 18.00 7.03
C ALA A 63 -31.56 17.22 6.17
N GLY A 64 -30.63 16.51 6.82
CA GLY A 64 -29.64 15.66 6.13
C GLY A 64 -30.28 14.50 5.35
N LEU A 65 -31.27 13.82 5.96
CA LEU A 65 -32.02 12.74 5.31
C LEU A 65 -32.85 13.24 4.12
N ALA A 66 -33.48 14.40 4.26
CA ALA A 66 -34.23 15.02 3.15
C ALA A 66 -33.32 15.43 1.99
N LEU A 67 -32.12 15.94 2.29
CA LEU A 67 -31.12 16.30 1.28
C LEU A 67 -30.58 15.04 0.56
N ALA A 68 -30.27 13.98 1.30
CA ALA A 68 -29.80 12.72 0.72
C ALA A 68 -30.86 12.07 -0.19
N ALA A 69 -32.13 12.03 0.25
CA ALA A 69 -33.22 11.51 -0.58
C ALA A 69 -33.43 12.34 -1.86
N ALA A 70 -33.29 13.67 -1.78
CA ALA A 70 -33.37 14.55 -2.95
C ALA A 70 -32.20 14.33 -3.92
N VAL A 71 -30.98 14.15 -3.41
CA VAL A 71 -29.79 13.87 -4.24
C VAL A 71 -29.95 12.51 -4.95
N VAL A 72 -30.32 11.46 -4.22
CA VAL A 72 -30.51 10.10 -4.79
C VAL A 72 -31.60 10.09 -5.85
N THR A 73 -32.72 10.78 -5.62
CA THR A 73 -33.83 10.86 -6.60
C THR A 73 -33.49 11.73 -7.81
N SER A 74 -32.66 12.76 -7.66
CA SER A 74 -32.20 13.59 -8.77
C SER A 74 -31.12 12.93 -9.64
N ALA A 75 -30.44 11.90 -9.11
CA ALA A 75 -29.34 11.20 -9.77
C ALA A 75 -29.79 10.13 -10.80
N GLY A 76 -31.10 9.95 -11.01
CA GLY A 76 -31.67 9.06 -12.03
C GLY A 76 -32.22 7.75 -11.46
N PRO A 77 -32.90 6.92 -12.28
CA PRO A 77 -33.41 5.64 -11.84
C PRO A 77 -32.27 4.66 -11.55
N TRP A 78 -32.43 3.94 -10.45
CA TRP A 78 -31.53 2.89 -9.97
C TRP A 78 -32.27 1.56 -10.08
N ASP A 79 -31.57 0.49 -10.44
CA ASP A 79 -32.15 -0.85 -10.34
C ASP A 79 -32.12 -1.36 -8.88
N SER A 80 -32.73 -2.53 -8.64
CA SER A 80 -32.80 -3.14 -7.30
C SER A 80 -31.44 -3.54 -6.71
N THR A 81 -30.35 -3.42 -7.48
CA THR A 81 -28.97 -3.67 -7.04
C THR A 81 -28.20 -2.38 -6.75
N GLY A 82 -28.85 -1.21 -6.88
CA GLY A 82 -28.23 0.08 -6.63
C GLY A 82 -27.27 0.52 -7.73
N GLN A 83 -27.44 0.03 -8.96
CA GLN A 83 -26.67 0.47 -10.13
C GLN A 83 -27.48 1.46 -10.99
N ARG A 84 -26.81 2.47 -11.57
CA ARG A 84 -27.45 3.43 -12.48
C ARG A 84 -27.81 2.76 -13.79
N THR A 85 -29.10 2.70 -14.11
CA THR A 85 -29.60 2.01 -15.31
C THR A 85 -29.02 2.57 -16.61
N ALA A 86 -28.77 3.89 -16.66
CA ALA A 86 -28.18 4.55 -17.83
C ALA A 86 -26.71 4.20 -18.11
N GLU A 87 -25.92 3.86 -17.08
CA GLU A 87 -24.51 3.48 -17.26
C GLU A 87 -24.38 2.03 -17.76
N ARG A 88 -25.31 1.16 -17.35
CA ARG A 88 -25.41 -0.21 -17.86
C ARG A 88 -25.79 -0.24 -19.34
N ASP A 89 -26.76 0.57 -19.74
CA ASP A 89 -27.18 0.66 -21.15
C ASP A 89 -26.06 1.26 -22.03
N TRP A 90 -25.30 2.23 -21.50
CA TRP A 90 -24.14 2.80 -22.17
C TRP A 90 -22.98 1.79 -22.31
N ALA A 91 -22.69 1.02 -21.25
CA ALA A 91 -21.69 -0.04 -21.27
C ALA A 91 -22.08 -1.21 -22.21
N ALA A 92 -23.37 -1.55 -22.30
CA ALA A 92 -23.88 -2.53 -23.24
C ALA A 92 -23.77 -2.04 -24.70
N ALA A 93 -23.90 -0.74 -24.94
CA ALA A 93 -23.74 -0.14 -26.27
C ALA A 93 -22.28 -0.05 -26.74
N GLN A 94 -21.29 -0.03 -25.83
CA GLN A 94 -19.86 0.04 -26.18
C GLN A 94 -19.22 -1.29 -26.60
N LYS A 95 -19.88 -2.45 -26.42
CA LYS A 95 -19.33 -3.78 -26.73
C LYS A 95 -19.26 -4.14 -28.23
N ARG A 96 -18.99 -3.18 -29.13
CA ARG A 96 -18.72 -3.46 -30.55
C ARG A 96 -17.43 -2.87 -31.12
N THR A 97 -16.53 -2.36 -30.27
CA THR A 97 -15.18 -1.95 -30.72
C THR A 97 -14.14 -2.31 -29.67
N GLY A 98 -13.60 -3.52 -29.76
CA GLY A 98 -12.46 -3.97 -28.97
C GLY A 98 -11.93 -5.30 -29.52
N GLY A 99 -10.80 -5.24 -30.23
CA GLY A 99 -10.06 -6.44 -30.64
C GLY A 99 -9.74 -6.58 -32.14
N THR A 100 -9.37 -5.52 -32.84
CA THR A 100 -8.57 -5.64 -34.08
C THR A 100 -7.15 -5.22 -33.76
N ASP A 101 -6.30 -6.16 -33.35
CA ASP A 101 -4.85 -6.10 -33.51
C ASP A 101 -4.22 -7.45 -33.15
N HIS A 102 -4.33 -8.40 -34.07
CA HIS A 102 -3.31 -9.41 -34.34
C HIS A 102 -3.40 -9.78 -35.83
N GLY A 103 -2.87 -8.91 -36.69
CA GLY A 103 -2.60 -9.22 -38.11
C GLY A 103 -1.23 -9.89 -38.22
N ARG A 104 -1.22 -11.18 -38.60
CA ARG A 104 -0.79 -11.74 -39.89
C ARG A 104 0.69 -11.51 -40.25
N ASN A 105 1.45 -12.59 -40.24
CA ASN A 105 2.37 -12.93 -41.33
C ASN A 105 1.90 -14.24 -41.98
N ALA A 106 1.91 -14.24 -43.32
CA ALA A 106 1.68 -15.37 -44.21
C ALA A 106 2.82 -16.42 -44.07
N ASP A 107 2.76 -17.68 -44.47
CA ASP A 107 2.14 -18.33 -45.62
C ASP A 107 1.82 -19.80 -45.26
N THR A 108 0.72 -20.34 -45.78
CA THR A 108 0.63 -21.61 -46.54
C THR A 108 -0.84 -22.01 -46.71
N SER A 109 -1.13 -22.39 -47.95
CA SER A 109 -2.37 -22.98 -48.43
C SER A 109 -2.68 -24.31 -47.74
N ASP A 110 -3.91 -24.49 -47.26
CA ASP A 110 -4.73 -25.60 -47.74
C ASP A 110 -6.17 -25.52 -47.23
N SER A 111 -7.08 -25.92 -48.11
CA SER A 111 -8.52 -26.02 -47.89
C SER A 111 -8.87 -27.23 -47.02
N SER A 112 -9.78 -27.04 -46.06
CA SER A 112 -10.95 -27.92 -45.90
C SER A 112 -11.93 -27.33 -44.91
N GLY A 113 -13.20 -27.30 -45.29
CA GLY A 113 -14.28 -26.75 -44.49
C GLY A 113 -14.59 -27.61 -43.27
N THR A 114 -14.63 -26.95 -42.12
CA THR A 114 -15.50 -27.33 -41.00
C THR A 114 -16.10 -26.04 -40.47
N SER A 115 -17.43 -26.03 -40.29
CA SER A 115 -18.13 -24.94 -39.64
C SER A 115 -17.51 -24.72 -38.27
N ALA A 116 -16.80 -23.61 -38.10
CA ALA A 116 -16.20 -23.24 -36.82
C ALA A 116 -17.33 -23.01 -35.81
N GLU A 117 -17.48 -23.96 -34.89
CA GLU A 117 -18.32 -23.81 -33.70
C GLU A 117 -17.80 -22.56 -32.97
N GLU A 118 -18.69 -21.58 -32.75
CA GLU A 118 -18.35 -20.40 -31.94
C GLU A 118 -17.74 -20.87 -30.60
N PRO A 119 -16.66 -20.25 -30.11
CA PRO A 119 -16.04 -20.67 -28.86
C PRO A 119 -17.10 -20.64 -27.77
N ARG A 120 -17.40 -21.80 -27.18
CA ARG A 120 -18.33 -21.85 -26.06
C ARG A 120 -17.82 -20.93 -24.96
N PRO A 121 -18.69 -20.12 -24.33
CA PRO A 121 -18.30 -19.32 -23.19
C PRO A 121 -17.58 -20.22 -22.18
N ALA A 122 -16.42 -19.77 -21.68
CA ALA A 122 -15.77 -20.45 -20.57
C ALA A 122 -16.81 -20.67 -19.46
N PRO A 123 -16.90 -21.87 -18.87
CA PRO A 123 -17.82 -22.11 -17.77
C PRO A 123 -17.56 -21.04 -16.72
N SER A 124 -18.63 -20.38 -16.26
CA SER A 124 -18.51 -19.42 -15.17
C SER A 124 -17.88 -20.14 -14.00
N ALA A 125 -16.78 -19.58 -13.46
CA ALA A 125 -16.17 -20.11 -12.25
C ALA A 125 -17.26 -20.31 -11.18
N ALA A 126 -17.19 -21.42 -10.46
CA ALA A 126 -18.08 -21.63 -9.31
C ALA A 126 -18.00 -20.40 -8.40
N SER A 127 -19.13 -20.02 -7.82
CA SER A 127 -19.17 -18.86 -6.91
C SER A 127 -18.13 -19.06 -5.80
N VAL A 128 -17.10 -18.22 -5.81
CA VAL A 128 -15.94 -18.36 -4.90
C VAL A 128 -16.33 -18.05 -3.46
N LEU A 129 -17.49 -17.41 -3.25
CA LEU A 129 -18.10 -17.15 -1.95
C LEU A 129 -19.63 -17.23 -2.06
N THR A 130 -20.28 -17.90 -1.11
CA THR A 130 -21.72 -17.75 -0.89
C THR A 130 -22.03 -16.28 -0.60
N GLY A 131 -22.96 -15.69 -1.37
CA GLY A 131 -23.37 -14.30 -1.15
C GLY A 131 -23.83 -14.08 0.29
N LEU A 132 -23.31 -13.04 0.94
CA LEU A 132 -23.65 -12.58 2.31
C LEU A 132 -25.14 -12.23 2.54
N GLY A 133 -26.02 -12.48 1.56
CA GLY A 133 -27.44 -12.12 1.58
C GLY A 133 -28.39 -13.20 2.07
N GLY A 134 -27.93 -14.42 2.35
CA GLY A 134 -28.76 -15.50 2.88
C GLY A 134 -28.20 -15.99 4.20
N GLY A 135 -28.75 -15.50 5.31
CA GLY A 135 -28.55 -16.00 6.68
C GLY A 135 -27.27 -16.77 6.90
N VAL A 136 -26.13 -16.08 6.97
CA VAL A 136 -24.93 -16.65 7.59
C VAL A 136 -25.35 -16.95 9.03
N GLY A 137 -25.62 -18.23 9.32
CA GLY A 137 -25.45 -18.71 10.68
C GLY A 137 -24.07 -18.21 11.09
N ALA A 138 -24.02 -17.37 12.13
CA ALA A 138 -22.76 -16.83 12.58
C ALA A 138 -21.76 -17.99 12.72
N VAL A 139 -20.54 -17.80 12.20
CA VAL A 139 -19.42 -18.73 12.41
C VAL A 139 -19.19 -18.74 13.92
N ASN A 140 -19.89 -19.64 14.61
CA ASN A 140 -20.27 -19.43 16.01
C ASN A 140 -19.38 -20.19 16.99
N THR A 141 -18.51 -21.07 16.50
CA THR A 141 -17.57 -21.76 17.35
C THR A 141 -16.16 -21.29 17.03
N ALA A 142 -15.54 -20.65 18.02
CA ALA A 142 -14.11 -20.36 17.95
C ALA A 142 -13.35 -21.70 17.91
N PRO A 143 -12.28 -21.82 17.11
CA PRO A 143 -11.53 -23.07 17.03
C PRO A 143 -11.08 -23.55 18.41
N ASP A 144 -11.22 -24.85 18.65
CA ASP A 144 -10.69 -25.47 19.86
C ASP A 144 -9.16 -25.52 19.78
N GLY A 145 -8.50 -24.87 20.75
CA GLY A 145 -7.05 -24.83 20.82
C GLY A 145 -6.41 -26.22 20.92
N LYS A 146 -7.10 -27.21 21.53
CA LYS A 146 -6.60 -28.59 21.56
C LYS A 146 -6.64 -29.25 20.19
N ALA A 147 -7.70 -29.03 19.42
CA ALA A 147 -7.80 -29.53 18.05
C ALA A 147 -6.71 -28.91 17.15
N VAL A 148 -6.51 -27.58 17.25
CA VAL A 148 -5.41 -26.89 16.55
C VAL A 148 -4.06 -27.48 16.97
N ALA A 149 -3.81 -27.63 18.26
CA ALA A 149 -2.55 -28.20 18.76
C ALA A 149 -2.30 -29.64 18.30
N GLY A 150 -3.34 -30.50 18.30
CA GLY A 150 -3.23 -31.87 17.81
C GLY A 150 -2.93 -31.95 16.31
N LEU A 151 -3.36 -30.95 15.54
CA LEU A 151 -3.09 -30.84 14.11
C LEU A 151 -1.67 -30.32 13.82
N VAL A 152 -1.28 -29.19 14.42
CA VAL A 152 -0.02 -28.51 14.06
C VAL A 152 1.19 -28.97 14.86
N GLY A 153 0.99 -29.47 16.08
CA GLY A 153 2.07 -29.90 16.98
C GLY A 153 3.01 -30.91 16.31
N PRO A 154 2.51 -32.05 15.78
CA PRO A 154 3.36 -33.04 15.11
C PRO A 154 4.12 -32.50 13.88
N LEU A 155 3.57 -31.48 13.20
CA LEU A 155 4.23 -30.84 12.04
C LEU A 155 5.32 -29.85 12.48
N LEU A 156 5.16 -29.23 13.65
CA LEU A 156 6.12 -28.31 14.25
C LEU A 156 7.25 -29.04 15.01
N ASP A 157 7.02 -30.30 15.39
CA ASP A 157 8.04 -31.23 15.90
C ASP A 157 8.91 -31.85 14.79
N ASP A 158 8.69 -31.50 13.52
CA ASP A 158 9.48 -32.01 12.39
C ASP A 158 10.96 -31.64 12.58
N PRO A 159 11.89 -32.62 12.63
CA PRO A 159 13.31 -32.35 12.86
C PRO A 159 13.93 -31.45 11.78
N ALA A 160 13.30 -31.33 10.61
CA ALA A 160 13.69 -30.37 9.58
C ALA A 160 13.63 -28.91 10.05
N LEU A 161 12.89 -28.60 11.12
CA LEU A 161 12.74 -27.25 11.66
C LEU A 161 13.85 -26.83 12.65
N GLY A 162 14.70 -27.76 13.10
CA GLY A 162 15.78 -27.44 14.05
C GLY A 162 15.25 -26.81 15.34
N ARG A 163 15.81 -25.66 15.75
CA ARG A 163 15.24 -24.87 16.85
C ARG A 163 14.15 -23.97 16.29
N SER A 164 12.92 -24.19 16.73
CA SER A 164 11.73 -23.50 16.26
C SER A 164 10.97 -22.77 17.36
N SER A 165 10.13 -21.81 16.96
CA SER A 165 9.07 -21.25 17.79
C SER A 165 7.84 -20.97 16.94
N ALA A 166 6.66 -21.06 17.57
CA ALA A 166 5.39 -20.98 16.87
C ALA A 166 4.28 -20.37 17.74
N ALA A 167 3.39 -19.61 17.09
CA ALA A 167 2.16 -19.11 17.69
C ALA A 167 1.03 -19.12 16.65
N ILE A 168 -0.19 -19.42 17.10
CA ILE A 168 -1.42 -19.29 16.31
C ILE A 168 -2.46 -18.59 17.18
N VAL A 169 -3.07 -17.55 16.63
CA VAL A 169 -4.05 -16.69 17.31
C VAL A 169 -5.32 -16.59 16.47
N ASP A 170 -6.47 -16.72 17.12
CA ASP A 170 -7.75 -16.34 16.53
C ASP A 170 -7.84 -14.82 16.42
N VAL A 171 -7.88 -14.28 15.19
CA VAL A 171 -7.80 -12.84 14.95
C VAL A 171 -8.96 -12.08 15.57
N ALA A 172 -10.17 -12.66 15.55
CA ALA A 172 -11.36 -11.96 16.01
C ALA A 172 -11.48 -11.88 17.54
N SER A 173 -10.93 -12.83 18.28
CA SER A 173 -10.91 -12.79 19.76
C SER A 173 -9.57 -12.36 20.36
N GLY A 174 -8.49 -12.41 19.58
CA GLY A 174 -7.12 -12.27 20.08
C GLY A 174 -6.63 -13.44 20.94
N LYS A 175 -7.42 -14.52 21.06
CA LYS A 175 -7.07 -15.68 21.88
C LYS A 175 -5.99 -16.51 21.18
N ARG A 176 -4.91 -16.82 21.90
CA ARG A 176 -3.91 -17.80 21.47
C ARG A 176 -4.53 -19.20 21.46
N LEU A 177 -4.48 -19.85 20.30
CA LEU A 177 -4.97 -21.21 20.06
C LEU A 177 -3.84 -22.24 20.19
N TYR A 178 -2.63 -21.85 19.79
CA TYR A 178 -1.42 -22.67 19.89
C TYR A 178 -0.22 -21.78 20.23
N GLY A 179 0.73 -22.32 20.97
CA GLY A 179 2.02 -21.69 21.23
C GLY A 179 3.05 -22.72 21.66
N ASP A 180 4.21 -22.70 21.01
CA ASP A 180 5.40 -23.46 21.39
C ASP A 180 6.62 -22.55 21.26
N GLY A 181 7.36 -22.38 22.37
CA GLY A 181 8.39 -21.33 22.46
C GLY A 181 7.90 -19.94 22.05
N ALA A 182 6.60 -19.63 22.22
CA ALA A 182 5.98 -18.48 21.55
C ALA A 182 6.57 -17.11 21.97
N ASP A 183 7.12 -17.03 23.19
CA ASP A 183 7.84 -15.88 23.77
C ASP A 183 9.36 -15.96 23.57
N GLU A 184 9.86 -17.05 22.97
CA GLU A 184 11.27 -17.23 22.65
C GLU A 184 11.65 -16.39 21.43
N ALA A 185 12.68 -15.56 21.61
CA ALA A 185 13.15 -14.68 20.56
C ALA A 185 14.15 -15.39 19.64
N LEU A 186 13.78 -15.55 18.37
CA LEU A 186 14.61 -16.15 17.32
C LEU A 186 14.96 -15.12 16.25
N THR A 187 15.96 -15.42 15.42
CA THR A 187 16.29 -14.59 14.26
C THR A 187 15.16 -14.70 13.24
N PRO A 188 14.46 -13.59 12.92
CA PRO A 188 13.23 -13.63 12.12
C PRO A 188 13.49 -13.64 10.60
N ALA A 189 14.66 -13.22 10.13
CA ALA A 189 14.84 -12.87 8.72
C ALA A 189 13.77 -11.84 8.26
N SER A 190 13.34 -11.88 6.99
CA SER A 190 12.42 -10.89 6.42
C SER A 190 11.01 -10.79 7.03
N THR A 191 10.64 -11.62 8.02
CA THR A 191 9.43 -11.34 8.82
C THR A 191 9.59 -10.12 9.73
N THR A 192 10.81 -9.61 9.96
CA THR A 192 11.06 -8.27 10.55
C THR A 192 10.28 -7.16 9.82
N LYS A 193 10.09 -7.29 8.51
CA LYS A 193 9.38 -6.28 7.71
C LYS A 193 7.92 -6.07 8.13
N ILE A 194 7.27 -7.05 8.78
CA ILE A 194 5.92 -6.88 9.36
C ILE A 194 5.97 -5.83 10.48
N ALA A 195 6.96 -5.92 11.37
CA ALA A 195 7.18 -4.96 12.44
C ALA A 195 7.56 -3.57 11.89
N THR A 196 8.46 -3.51 10.91
CA THR A 196 8.86 -2.27 10.24
C THR A 196 7.66 -1.59 9.57
N ALA A 197 6.83 -2.35 8.85
CA ALA A 197 5.61 -1.86 8.21
C ALA A 197 4.63 -1.24 9.22
N ALA A 198 4.31 -1.98 10.29
CA ALA A 198 3.38 -1.51 11.31
C ALA A 198 3.90 -0.25 12.03
N ALA A 199 5.19 -0.22 12.37
CA ALA A 199 5.82 0.94 13.01
C ALA A 199 5.82 2.17 12.09
N ALA A 200 6.14 2.01 10.81
CA ALA A 200 6.13 3.10 9.84
C ALA A 200 4.70 3.65 9.62
N LEU A 201 3.71 2.79 9.45
CA LEU A 201 2.31 3.19 9.30
C LEU A 201 1.79 3.91 10.55
N ALA A 202 2.10 3.40 11.74
CA ALA A 202 1.69 4.05 12.99
C ALA A 202 2.37 5.42 13.21
N ALA A 203 3.62 5.57 12.79
CA ALA A 203 4.36 6.82 12.98
C ALA A 203 4.04 7.89 11.92
N LEU A 204 3.84 7.50 10.66
CA LEU A 204 3.70 8.42 9.53
C LEU A 204 2.28 8.50 8.97
N GLY A 205 1.47 7.46 9.12
CA GLY A 205 0.18 7.28 8.46
C GLY A 205 0.29 6.73 7.02
N PRO A 206 -0.75 6.03 6.52
CA PRO A 206 -0.72 5.35 5.22
C PRO A 206 -0.67 6.32 4.03
N ASP A 207 -1.19 7.53 4.18
CA ASP A 207 -1.26 8.53 3.11
C ASP A 207 0.02 9.36 2.96
N ARG A 208 0.98 9.19 3.87
CA ARG A 208 2.23 9.96 3.83
C ARG A 208 2.96 9.67 2.54
N ARG A 209 3.53 10.72 1.94
CA ARG A 209 4.43 10.60 0.78
C ARG A 209 5.82 11.12 1.13
N LEU A 210 6.82 10.46 0.60
CA LEU A 210 8.22 10.85 0.67
C LEU A 210 8.49 11.82 -0.48
N THR A 211 9.16 12.94 -0.22
CA THR A 211 9.27 14.05 -1.19
C THR A 211 10.71 14.35 -1.53
N THR A 212 11.06 14.22 -2.79
CA THR A 212 12.34 14.68 -3.34
C THR A 212 12.11 16.03 -4.01
N ARG A 213 12.96 17.01 -3.73
CA ARG A 213 12.78 18.38 -4.19
C ARG A 213 14.08 19.00 -4.66
N THR A 214 13.96 20.08 -5.43
CA THR A 214 15.07 20.96 -5.76
C THR A 214 14.94 22.27 -5.02
N ALA A 215 16.07 22.77 -4.51
CA ALA A 215 16.15 24.02 -3.75
C ALA A 215 17.20 24.93 -4.35
N LEU A 216 16.88 26.19 -4.55
CA LEU A 216 17.84 27.20 -5.01
C LEU A 216 18.29 28.03 -3.81
N GLU A 217 19.58 28.00 -3.52
CA GLU A 217 20.17 28.91 -2.55
C GLU A 217 20.11 30.36 -3.08
N PRO A 218 19.63 31.31 -2.27
CA PRO A 218 19.57 32.70 -2.67
C PRO A 218 20.98 33.25 -2.93
N ASP A 219 21.12 34.05 -3.99
CA ASP A 219 22.32 34.81 -4.35
C ASP A 219 23.57 33.99 -4.76
N THR A 220 23.53 32.65 -4.72
CA THR A 220 24.70 31.80 -5.04
C THR A 220 24.57 31.03 -6.35
N LYS A 221 23.37 30.96 -6.93
CA LYS A 221 23.03 30.08 -8.07
C LYS A 221 23.29 28.59 -7.79
N GLU A 222 23.38 28.20 -6.52
CA GLU A 222 23.50 26.80 -6.12
C GLU A 222 22.11 26.15 -6.10
N LEU A 223 21.95 25.13 -6.93
CA LEU A 223 20.81 24.25 -6.97
C LEU A 223 21.13 22.99 -6.18
N VAL A 224 20.36 22.72 -5.14
CA VAL A 224 20.52 21.54 -4.29
C VAL A 224 19.39 20.55 -4.62
N LEU A 225 19.74 19.33 -5.02
CA LEU A 225 18.82 18.20 -5.10
C LEU A 225 18.70 17.56 -3.71
N VAL A 226 17.53 17.71 -3.08
CA VAL A 226 17.29 17.30 -1.69
C VAL A 226 16.53 15.99 -1.65
N GLY A 227 17.16 14.96 -1.09
CA GLY A 227 16.59 13.64 -0.91
C GLY A 227 15.56 13.57 0.22
N GLY A 228 14.36 13.07 -0.09
CA GLY A 228 13.29 12.83 0.88
C GLY A 228 13.30 11.45 1.52
N GLY A 229 14.24 10.59 1.12
CA GLY A 229 14.33 9.20 1.55
C GLY A 229 13.45 8.22 0.79
N ASP A 230 12.94 8.59 -0.40
CA ASP A 230 12.20 7.69 -1.29
C ASP A 230 13.17 6.80 -2.09
N PRO A 231 13.27 5.48 -1.80
CA PRO A 231 14.12 4.59 -2.58
C PRO A 231 13.51 4.23 -3.96
N THR A 232 12.22 4.54 -4.17
CA THR A 232 11.47 4.20 -5.39
C THR A 232 11.45 5.33 -6.42
N LEU A 233 12.09 6.47 -6.13
CA LEU A 233 12.31 7.52 -7.12
C LEU A 233 13.02 6.91 -8.34
N THR A 234 12.48 7.06 -9.54
CA THR A 234 13.02 6.42 -10.73
C THR A 234 13.57 7.42 -11.74
N ALA A 235 14.72 7.08 -12.34
CA ALA A 235 15.27 7.80 -13.49
C ALA A 235 14.89 7.14 -14.84
N ARG A 236 14.12 6.05 -14.81
CA ARG A 236 13.62 5.35 -16.00
C ARG A 236 12.67 6.25 -16.79
N LYS A 237 12.43 5.89 -18.07
CA LYS A 237 11.58 6.68 -18.96
C LYS A 237 10.11 6.55 -18.57
N ASP A 238 9.66 5.33 -18.32
CA ASP A 238 8.35 5.09 -17.71
C ASP A 238 8.51 5.06 -16.20
N ALA A 239 7.69 5.86 -15.52
CA ALA A 239 7.70 5.94 -14.08
C ALA A 239 6.74 4.95 -13.43
N GLU A 240 5.81 4.34 -14.18
CA GLU A 240 4.86 3.33 -13.68
C GLU A 240 4.12 3.73 -12.38
N GLY A 241 3.84 5.04 -12.22
CA GLY A 241 3.18 5.59 -11.04
C GLY A 241 4.10 5.91 -9.85
N TRP A 242 5.41 5.65 -9.95
CA TRP A 242 6.44 6.06 -9.00
C TRP A 242 6.85 7.54 -9.19
N ALA A 243 7.55 8.10 -8.21
CA ALA A 243 8.10 9.45 -8.35
C ALA A 243 9.16 9.47 -9.46
N SER A 244 9.12 10.47 -10.34
CA SER A 244 10.03 10.55 -11.49
C SER A 244 11.12 11.61 -11.31
N LEU A 245 12.39 11.20 -11.42
CA LEU A 245 13.52 12.14 -11.47
C LEU A 245 13.46 13.01 -12.74
N ARG A 246 12.89 12.48 -13.84
CA ARG A 246 12.70 13.22 -15.10
C ARG A 246 11.68 14.34 -14.92
N GLU A 247 10.52 14.03 -14.34
CA GLU A 247 9.50 15.04 -14.01
C GLU A 247 10.07 16.13 -13.09
N LEU A 248 10.90 15.74 -12.11
CA LEU A 248 11.58 16.71 -11.25
C LEU A 248 12.55 17.59 -12.06
N ALA A 249 13.31 17.03 -12.99
CA ALA A 249 14.25 17.76 -13.83
C ALA A 249 13.53 18.72 -14.77
N ASP A 250 12.46 18.28 -15.43
CA ASP A 250 11.63 19.09 -16.33
C ASP A 250 11.10 20.34 -15.60
N ARG A 251 10.45 20.14 -14.44
CA ARG A 251 9.91 21.24 -13.63
C ARG A 251 11.00 22.15 -13.08
N THR A 252 12.14 21.60 -12.72
CA THR A 252 13.28 22.40 -12.24
C THR A 252 13.86 23.24 -13.37
N ALA A 253 14.03 22.68 -14.57
CA ALA A 253 14.52 23.39 -15.73
C ALA A 253 13.57 24.53 -16.12
N GLU A 254 12.26 24.30 -16.09
CA GLU A 254 11.25 25.35 -16.30
C GLU A 254 11.40 26.48 -15.27
N ALA A 255 11.48 26.14 -13.98
CA ALA A 255 11.64 27.12 -12.91
C ALA A 255 12.94 27.93 -13.02
N LEU A 256 14.04 27.33 -13.48
CA LEU A 256 15.31 28.01 -13.74
C LEU A 256 15.24 28.90 -14.98
N ALA A 257 14.59 28.43 -16.06
CA ALA A 257 14.41 29.21 -17.29
C ALA A 257 13.58 30.48 -17.05
N GLN A 258 12.52 30.40 -16.25
CA GLN A 258 11.72 31.57 -15.82
C GLN A 258 12.56 32.61 -15.05
N ARG A 259 13.67 32.18 -14.44
CA ARG A 259 14.64 33.05 -13.74
C ARG A 259 15.80 33.50 -14.63
N GLY A 260 15.79 33.15 -15.93
CA GLY A 260 16.88 33.44 -16.86
C GLY A 260 18.18 32.68 -16.54
N MET A 261 18.11 31.60 -15.76
CA MET A 261 19.27 30.83 -15.33
C MET A 261 19.48 29.64 -16.26
N ARG A 262 20.61 29.62 -16.98
CA ARG A 262 21.02 28.50 -17.84
C ARG A 262 22.28 27.77 -17.33
N GLN A 263 22.82 28.25 -16.22
CA GLN A 263 23.97 27.66 -15.57
C GLN A 263 23.79 27.75 -14.05
N VAL A 264 23.99 26.62 -13.37
CA VAL A 264 23.89 26.50 -11.91
C VAL A 264 25.06 25.69 -11.36
N THR A 265 25.44 25.94 -10.12
CA THR A 265 26.23 24.97 -9.34
C THR A 265 25.25 23.91 -8.86
N LEU A 266 25.49 22.64 -9.19
CA LEU A 266 24.64 21.56 -8.71
C LEU A 266 25.27 20.90 -7.47
N SER A 267 24.46 20.75 -6.44
CA SER A 267 24.79 20.02 -5.22
C SER A 267 23.68 19.03 -4.87
N TYR A 268 23.93 18.12 -3.93
CA TYR A 268 22.91 17.22 -3.39
C TYR A 268 22.94 17.14 -1.86
N ASP A 269 21.74 17.06 -1.27
CA ASP A 269 21.53 16.96 0.17
C ASP A 269 20.96 15.58 0.50
N LYS A 270 21.79 14.76 1.15
CA LYS A 270 21.44 13.45 1.70
C LYS A 270 21.37 13.43 3.23
N THR A 271 21.37 14.61 3.87
CA THR A 271 21.55 14.76 5.33
C THR A 271 20.30 14.45 6.17
N LEU A 272 19.20 14.03 5.53
CA LEU A 272 18.01 13.54 6.23
C LEU A 272 18.32 12.28 7.05
N TYR A 273 19.18 11.40 6.53
CA TYR A 273 19.66 10.23 7.25
C TYR A 273 21.02 10.52 7.88
N ALA A 274 21.28 9.89 9.02
CA ALA A 274 22.50 10.04 9.79
C ALA A 274 23.27 8.71 9.84
N GLY A 275 24.54 8.79 10.25
CA GLY A 275 25.38 7.61 10.45
C GLY A 275 25.85 6.99 9.13
N PRO A 276 26.36 5.74 9.18
CA PRO A 276 26.84 5.05 7.99
C PRO A 276 25.68 4.71 7.03
N GLU A 277 25.94 4.83 5.72
CA GLU A 277 25.03 4.38 4.67
C GLU A 277 25.18 2.87 4.43
N LEU A 278 26.39 2.33 4.52
CA LEU A 278 26.65 0.90 4.39
C LEU A 278 26.02 0.12 5.56
N HIS A 279 25.25 -0.91 5.22
CA HIS A 279 24.60 -1.77 6.21
C HIS A 279 25.64 -2.50 7.08
N PRO A 280 25.37 -2.74 8.39
CA PRO A 280 26.31 -3.46 9.27
C PRO A 280 26.68 -4.89 8.84
N ILE A 281 25.93 -5.49 7.91
CA ILE A 281 26.27 -6.81 7.35
C ILE A 281 27.37 -6.73 6.27
N GLY A 282 27.79 -5.52 5.90
CA GLY A 282 28.71 -5.27 4.80
C GLY A 282 28.00 -5.09 3.45
N ASP A 283 28.81 -5.07 2.40
CA ASP A 283 28.33 -5.00 1.02
C ASP A 283 27.52 -6.25 0.65
N ASN A 284 26.37 -6.04 0.00
CA ASN A 284 25.42 -7.09 -0.31
C ASN A 284 24.53 -6.67 -1.48
N GLY A 285 24.51 -7.45 -2.56
CA GLY A 285 23.69 -7.11 -3.74
C GLY A 285 22.18 -7.03 -3.51
N ASN A 286 21.69 -7.50 -2.35
CA ASN A 286 20.28 -7.40 -1.96
C ASN A 286 19.90 -6.07 -1.30
N LEU A 287 20.85 -5.16 -1.03
CA LEU A 287 20.61 -3.90 -0.34
C LEU A 287 21.65 -2.84 -0.76
N ALA A 288 21.20 -1.69 -1.22
CA ALA A 288 22.09 -0.57 -1.51
C ALA A 288 22.56 0.13 -0.22
N PRO A 289 23.64 0.93 -0.28
CA PRO A 289 23.92 1.93 0.75
C PRO A 289 22.67 2.78 1.02
N VAL A 290 22.25 2.86 2.28
CA VAL A 290 20.97 3.47 2.69
C VAL A 290 21.12 4.99 2.72
N SER A 291 20.87 5.62 1.57
CA SER A 291 21.00 7.07 1.39
C SER A 291 19.64 7.77 1.26
N ALA A 292 19.50 8.98 1.81
CA ALA A 292 18.25 9.73 1.71
C ALA A 292 17.93 10.21 0.28
N LEU A 293 18.92 10.21 -0.61
CA LEU A 293 18.77 10.48 -2.02
C LEU A 293 19.29 9.28 -2.80
N MET A 294 18.42 8.65 -3.57
CA MET A 294 18.81 7.61 -4.51
C MET A 294 17.77 7.53 -5.62
N VAL A 295 18.12 6.84 -6.71
CA VAL A 295 17.15 6.43 -7.73
C VAL A 295 17.24 4.95 -8.01
N ASP A 296 16.12 4.35 -8.36
CA ASP A 296 16.03 2.97 -8.83
C ASP A 296 16.68 1.97 -7.86
N GLU A 297 16.55 2.22 -6.53
CA GLU A 297 17.22 1.44 -5.48
C GLU A 297 18.73 1.27 -5.71
N ALA A 298 19.38 2.23 -6.39
CA ALA A 298 20.80 2.17 -6.74
C ALA A 298 21.19 0.94 -7.58
N ARG A 299 20.22 0.39 -8.34
CA ARG A 299 20.46 -0.68 -9.31
C ARG A 299 21.09 -0.06 -10.58
N PRO A 300 22.19 -0.63 -11.09
CA PRO A 300 22.83 -0.12 -12.30
C PRO A 300 22.14 -0.59 -13.58
N ASP A 301 21.23 -1.57 -13.47
CA ASP A 301 20.51 -2.19 -14.57
C ASP A 301 18.98 -2.02 -14.44
N ASP A 302 18.24 -2.61 -15.37
CA ASP A 302 16.77 -2.56 -15.39
C ASP A 302 16.11 -3.57 -14.45
N SER A 303 16.89 -4.36 -13.69
CA SER A 303 16.32 -5.30 -12.73
C SER A 303 15.53 -4.54 -11.66
N THR A 304 14.46 -5.15 -11.16
CA THR A 304 13.56 -4.57 -10.15
C THR A 304 13.47 -5.43 -8.88
N SER A 305 14.20 -6.54 -8.86
CA SER A 305 14.25 -7.47 -7.74
C SER A 305 15.49 -8.36 -7.83
N GLY A 306 15.81 -9.04 -6.74
CA GLY A 306 16.95 -9.96 -6.64
C GLY A 306 18.27 -9.24 -6.39
N PRO A 307 19.36 -10.02 -6.18
CA PRO A 307 20.68 -9.47 -5.93
C PRO A 307 21.31 -8.90 -7.20
N VAL A 308 21.87 -7.70 -7.10
CA VAL A 308 22.73 -7.07 -8.12
C VAL A 308 23.77 -6.22 -7.40
N GLU A 309 24.97 -6.09 -7.96
CA GLU A 309 25.95 -5.13 -7.46
C GLU A 309 25.35 -3.72 -7.52
N ARG A 310 25.31 -3.03 -6.38
CA ARG A 310 24.66 -1.71 -6.25
C ARG A 310 25.69 -0.61 -6.50
N VAL A 311 25.23 0.56 -6.92
CA VAL A 311 26.13 1.72 -7.03
C VAL A 311 26.66 2.13 -5.64
N GLU A 312 27.96 2.46 -5.57
CA GLU A 312 28.64 2.75 -4.30
C GLU A 312 28.15 4.04 -3.61
N ASP A 313 27.80 5.08 -4.38
CA ASP A 313 27.26 6.36 -3.87
C ASP A 313 25.92 6.68 -4.54
N PRO A 314 24.80 6.19 -3.98
CA PRO A 314 23.46 6.37 -4.54
C PRO A 314 23.06 7.84 -4.73
N ALA A 315 23.48 8.72 -3.82
CA ALA A 315 23.12 10.15 -3.89
C ALA A 315 23.87 10.87 -5.01
N ARG A 316 25.16 10.57 -5.16
CA ARG A 316 25.95 11.11 -6.27
C ARG A 316 25.46 10.58 -7.62
N ASP A 317 25.14 9.29 -7.72
CA ASP A 317 24.57 8.70 -8.93
C ASP A 317 23.26 9.39 -9.33
N ALA A 318 22.32 9.55 -8.38
CA ALA A 318 21.07 10.28 -8.61
C ALA A 318 21.32 11.73 -9.08
N ALA A 319 22.27 12.43 -8.47
CA ALA A 319 22.62 13.80 -8.86
C ALA A 319 23.27 13.89 -10.25
N VAL A 320 24.09 12.92 -10.64
CA VAL A 320 24.69 12.84 -11.99
C VAL A 320 23.61 12.58 -13.04
N LYS A 321 22.70 11.63 -12.78
CA LYS A 321 21.54 11.38 -13.66
C LYS A 321 20.66 12.63 -13.78
N PHE A 322 20.42 13.33 -12.67
CA PHE A 322 19.67 14.58 -12.66
C PHE A 322 20.35 15.69 -13.48
N ALA A 323 21.67 15.83 -13.38
CA ALA A 323 22.45 16.77 -14.18
C ALA A 323 22.32 16.50 -15.68
N ALA A 324 22.38 15.24 -16.09
CA ALA A 324 22.19 14.84 -17.50
C ALA A 324 20.78 15.23 -18.00
N LEU A 325 19.75 15.00 -17.18
CA LEU A 325 18.38 15.38 -17.52
C LEU A 325 18.21 16.91 -17.62
N LEU A 326 18.86 17.69 -16.76
CA LEU A 326 18.88 19.15 -16.89
C LEU A 326 19.60 19.63 -18.16
N ALA A 327 20.66 18.92 -18.57
CA ALA A 327 21.40 19.23 -19.79
C ALA A 327 20.54 19.04 -21.06
N ASP A 328 19.62 18.06 -21.07
CA ASP A 328 18.64 17.87 -22.14
C ASP A 328 17.72 19.09 -22.32
N HIS A 329 17.52 19.88 -21.24
CA HIS A 329 16.79 21.16 -21.26
C HIS A 329 17.70 22.39 -21.49
N GLY A 330 18.98 22.18 -21.79
CA GLY A 330 19.93 23.26 -22.02
C GLY A 330 20.36 24.01 -20.76
N ILE A 331 20.21 23.40 -19.58
CA ILE A 331 20.73 23.89 -18.29
C ILE A 331 22.08 23.22 -18.02
N LYS A 332 23.15 24.02 -17.95
CA LYS A 332 24.50 23.54 -17.63
C LYS A 332 24.70 23.47 -16.12
N THR A 333 25.29 22.38 -15.62
CA THR A 333 25.64 22.24 -14.20
C THR A 333 27.14 22.01 -14.02
N THR A 334 27.65 22.33 -12.82
CA THR A 334 28.92 21.76 -12.36
C THR A 334 28.78 20.25 -12.12
N ALA A 335 29.92 19.56 -11.94
CA ALA A 335 29.87 18.20 -11.38
C ALA A 335 29.24 18.27 -9.97
N PRO A 336 28.27 17.39 -9.64
CA PRO A 336 27.55 17.46 -8.38
C PRO A 336 28.42 17.10 -7.19
N GLY A 337 28.32 17.88 -6.11
CA GLY A 337 28.97 17.62 -4.81
C GLY A 337 27.97 17.63 -3.65
N PRO A 338 28.33 17.09 -2.48
CA PRO A 338 27.46 17.12 -1.30
C PRO A 338 27.35 18.53 -0.74
N SER A 339 26.13 19.02 -0.52
CA SER A 339 25.84 20.29 0.16
C SER A 339 24.46 20.23 0.79
N LYS A 340 24.30 20.84 1.97
CA LYS A 340 23.01 20.86 2.67
C LYS A 340 22.23 22.11 2.29
N ALA A 341 20.96 21.94 1.90
CA ALA A 341 20.09 23.07 1.64
C ALA A 341 19.85 23.88 2.94
N THR A 342 20.06 25.19 2.89
CA THR A 342 19.85 26.08 4.02
C THR A 342 18.36 26.33 4.25
N GLY A 343 18.00 26.83 5.43
CA GLY A 343 16.63 27.25 5.73
C GLY A 343 16.13 28.42 4.88
N ARG A 344 17.01 29.08 4.11
CA ARG A 344 16.66 30.16 3.18
C ARG A 344 16.49 29.69 1.74
N ALA A 345 16.86 28.44 1.44
CA ALA A 345 16.79 27.90 0.08
C ALA A 345 15.34 27.88 -0.42
N GLN A 346 15.10 28.43 -1.62
CA GLN A 346 13.78 28.46 -2.23
C GLN A 346 13.51 27.13 -2.94
N SER A 347 12.43 26.43 -2.58
CA SER A 347 12.01 25.24 -3.33
C SER A 347 11.60 25.62 -4.75
N LEU A 348 12.17 24.95 -5.76
CA LEU A 348 11.84 25.18 -7.17
C LEU A 348 10.83 24.18 -7.70
N ALA A 349 11.08 22.88 -7.46
CA ALA A 349 10.20 21.80 -7.87
C ALA A 349 10.24 20.66 -6.85
N GLN A 350 9.24 19.80 -6.88
CA GLN A 350 9.20 18.59 -6.08
C GLN A 350 8.43 17.47 -6.80
N VAL A 351 8.76 16.25 -6.45
CA VAL A 351 8.02 15.03 -6.78
C VAL A 351 7.82 14.23 -5.49
N SER A 352 6.79 13.41 -5.46
CA SER A 352 6.42 12.66 -4.27
C SER A 352 6.18 11.20 -4.61
N SER A 353 6.66 10.30 -3.75
CA SER A 353 6.41 8.86 -3.82
C SER A 353 4.90 8.58 -3.89
N PRO A 354 4.49 7.36 -4.29
CA PRO A 354 3.20 6.81 -3.90
C PRO A 354 2.95 6.91 -2.38
N PRO A 355 1.71 6.78 -1.92
CA PRO A 355 1.41 6.75 -0.49
C PRO A 355 2.23 5.66 0.22
N LEU A 356 2.53 5.88 1.50
CA LEU A 356 3.28 4.95 2.35
C LEU A 356 2.65 3.55 2.34
N SER A 357 1.33 3.45 2.24
CA SER A 357 0.62 2.17 2.08
C SER A 357 1.13 1.37 0.87
N ALA A 358 1.31 2.01 -0.29
CA ALA A 358 1.81 1.36 -1.49
C ALA A 358 3.29 0.95 -1.34
N LEU A 359 4.11 1.75 -0.65
CA LEU A 359 5.49 1.39 -0.34
C LEU A 359 5.55 0.16 0.58
N VAL A 360 4.70 0.12 1.61
CA VAL A 360 4.57 -1.02 2.53
C VAL A 360 4.10 -2.27 1.78
N GLU A 361 3.09 -2.15 0.93
CA GLU A 361 2.55 -3.28 0.16
C GLU A 361 3.60 -3.87 -0.79
N ARG A 362 4.32 -3.02 -1.53
CA ARG A 362 5.46 -3.45 -2.37
C ARG A 362 6.53 -4.14 -1.53
N MET A 363 6.91 -3.53 -0.40
CA MET A 363 7.94 -4.07 0.49
C MET A 363 7.58 -5.47 0.98
N LEU A 364 6.36 -5.66 1.46
CA LEU A 364 5.93 -6.95 2.01
C LEU A 364 5.77 -7.99 0.90
N THR A 365 5.19 -7.61 -0.24
CA THR A 365 4.93 -8.51 -1.38
C THR A 365 6.23 -9.03 -1.98
N ASN A 366 7.18 -8.12 -2.25
CA ASN A 366 8.43 -8.46 -2.94
C ASN A 366 9.59 -8.73 -1.98
N SER A 367 9.37 -8.57 -0.68
CA SER A 367 10.41 -8.67 0.35
C SER A 367 11.56 -7.67 0.16
N ASP A 368 11.22 -6.47 -0.30
CA ASP A 368 12.15 -5.40 -0.68
C ASP A 368 12.97 -4.88 0.52
N ASN A 369 14.29 -5.03 0.49
CA ASN A 369 15.16 -4.62 1.60
C ASN A 369 15.42 -3.10 1.57
N ASP A 370 15.53 -2.52 0.38
CA ASP A 370 15.80 -1.09 0.20
C ASP A 370 14.62 -0.29 0.77
N ILE A 371 13.38 -0.66 0.44
CA ILE A 371 12.19 -0.03 1.05
C ILE A 371 12.16 -0.25 2.57
N ALA A 372 12.51 -1.43 3.07
CA ALA A 372 12.47 -1.72 4.50
C ALA A 372 13.43 -0.85 5.33
N GLU A 373 14.68 -0.70 4.88
CA GLU A 373 15.65 0.15 5.58
C GLU A 373 15.25 1.63 5.54
N HIS A 374 14.69 2.07 4.41
CA HIS A 374 14.20 3.44 4.27
C HIS A 374 12.98 3.69 5.16
N LEU A 375 12.01 2.77 5.23
CA LEU A 375 10.86 2.89 6.13
C LEU A 375 11.28 2.89 7.60
N ALA A 376 12.30 2.10 7.97
CA ALA A 376 12.87 2.12 9.31
C ALA A 376 13.52 3.48 9.63
N ARG A 377 14.30 4.05 8.70
CA ARG A 377 14.88 5.41 8.82
C ARG A 377 13.79 6.49 8.89
N GLN A 378 12.75 6.41 8.08
CA GLN A 378 11.61 7.34 8.10
C GLN A 378 10.84 7.24 9.43
N THR A 379 10.71 6.05 10.00
CA THR A 379 10.13 5.85 11.34
C THR A 379 10.95 6.57 12.41
N ALA A 380 12.29 6.53 12.33
CA ALA A 380 13.16 7.31 13.22
C ALA A 380 12.98 8.82 13.03
N VAL A 381 12.98 9.31 11.79
CA VAL A 381 12.74 10.73 11.48
C VAL A 381 11.42 11.20 12.08
N ALA A 382 10.32 10.48 11.82
CA ALA A 382 8.99 10.83 12.33
C ALA A 382 8.89 10.76 13.86
N SER A 383 9.71 9.92 14.49
CA SER A 383 9.75 9.76 15.95
C SER A 383 10.72 10.72 16.65
N GLY A 384 11.42 11.59 15.91
CA GLY A 384 12.46 12.46 16.45
C GLY A 384 13.70 11.71 16.95
N ALA A 385 13.85 10.44 16.57
CA ALA A 385 15.04 9.65 16.85
C ALA A 385 16.13 9.97 15.81
N ARG A 386 17.38 9.62 16.14
CA ARG A 386 18.46 9.68 15.16
C ARG A 386 18.12 8.75 13.99
N ALA A 387 18.13 9.26 12.75
CA ALA A 387 17.86 8.49 11.52
C ALA A 387 19.07 7.62 11.12
N ASP A 388 19.41 6.78 12.08
CA ASP A 388 20.37 5.71 12.27
C ASP A 388 19.99 4.27 11.99
N PHE A 389 20.90 3.28 11.89
CA PHE A 389 20.49 1.86 12.00
C PHE A 389 20.00 1.57 13.42
N ALA A 390 20.82 1.94 14.41
CA ALA A 390 20.47 1.78 15.81
C ALA A 390 19.28 2.66 16.21
N GLY A 391 19.23 3.90 15.72
CA GLY A 391 18.10 4.80 15.96
C GLY A 391 16.79 4.33 15.30
N ALA A 392 16.85 3.75 14.10
CA ALA A 392 15.70 3.15 13.42
C ALA A 392 15.15 1.93 14.17
N GLY A 393 16.01 1.00 14.58
CA GLY A 393 15.59 -0.17 15.37
C GLY A 393 14.91 0.22 16.69
N LYS A 394 15.46 1.22 17.39
CA LYS A 394 14.83 1.79 18.61
C LYS A 394 13.48 2.44 18.31
N ALA A 395 13.36 3.15 17.19
CA ALA A 395 12.12 3.79 16.79
C ALA A 395 11.03 2.76 16.47
N ILE A 396 11.36 1.67 15.77
CA ILE A 396 10.45 0.54 15.52
C ILE A 396 9.92 0.00 16.85
N GLY A 397 10.80 -0.45 17.75
CA GLY A 397 10.39 -0.99 19.04
C GLY A 397 9.54 -0.03 19.88
N ALA A 398 9.86 1.27 19.86
CA ALA A 398 9.08 2.29 20.56
C ALA A 398 7.67 2.48 19.98
N GLN A 399 7.52 2.46 18.65
CA GLN A 399 6.20 2.57 18.01
C GLN A 399 5.35 1.33 18.25
N LEU A 400 5.95 0.12 18.17
CA LEU A 400 5.23 -1.11 18.49
C LEU A 400 4.77 -1.14 19.95
N LYS A 401 5.59 -0.64 20.89
CA LYS A 401 5.19 -0.50 22.30
C LYS A 401 4.01 0.48 22.46
N LYS A 402 3.98 1.60 21.71
CA LYS A 402 2.84 2.55 21.72
C LYS A 402 1.55 1.91 21.19
N LEU A 403 1.64 0.95 20.27
CA LEU A 403 0.51 0.16 19.80
C LEU A 403 0.03 -0.90 20.82
N GLY A 404 0.70 -1.04 21.97
CA GLY A 404 0.36 -2.00 23.01
C GLY A 404 0.82 -3.43 22.72
N LEU A 405 1.81 -3.60 21.82
CA LEU A 405 2.29 -4.92 21.39
C LEU A 405 3.32 -5.51 22.38
N PRO A 406 3.42 -6.86 22.47
CA PRO A 406 4.34 -7.55 23.38
C PRO A 406 5.77 -7.54 22.83
N VAL A 407 6.45 -6.40 22.96
CA VAL A 407 7.82 -6.20 22.42
C VAL A 407 8.93 -6.78 23.33
N ALA A 408 8.59 -7.49 24.40
CA ALA A 408 9.60 -8.13 25.25
C ALA A 408 10.36 -9.21 24.44
N GLY A 409 11.68 -9.23 24.55
CA GLY A 409 12.54 -10.13 23.76
C GLY A 409 12.80 -9.67 22.31
N ALA A 410 12.09 -8.66 21.82
CA ALA A 410 12.34 -8.10 20.49
C ALA A 410 13.57 -7.18 20.47
N ASP A 411 14.42 -7.35 19.47
CA ASP A 411 15.60 -6.53 19.23
C ASP A 411 15.77 -6.31 17.72
N PHE A 412 15.68 -5.05 17.31
CA PHE A 412 15.74 -4.63 15.90
C PHE A 412 17.11 -4.00 15.64
N LYS A 413 17.91 -4.64 14.80
CA LYS A 413 19.22 -4.13 14.33
C LYS A 413 19.12 -3.45 12.98
N ASP A 414 18.10 -3.80 12.20
CA ASP A 414 17.79 -3.19 10.91
C ASP A 414 16.26 -3.17 10.66
N GLY A 415 15.85 -2.70 9.47
CA GLY A 415 14.45 -2.72 9.06
C GLY A 415 14.05 -3.94 8.24
N SER A 416 15.01 -4.59 7.58
CA SER A 416 14.81 -5.61 6.56
C SER A 416 14.82 -7.04 7.10
N GLY A 417 15.44 -7.31 8.24
CA GLY A 417 15.71 -8.66 8.73
C GLY A 417 16.95 -9.31 8.13
N LEU A 418 17.85 -8.56 7.49
CA LEU A 418 19.09 -9.12 6.96
C LEU A 418 20.13 -9.37 8.06
N ASN A 419 20.07 -8.59 9.14
CA ASN A 419 20.95 -8.71 10.28
C ASN A 419 20.55 -9.90 11.15
N ARG A 420 21.43 -10.90 11.22
CA ARG A 420 21.21 -12.12 12.03
C ARG A 420 21.05 -11.84 13.54
N ALA A 421 21.51 -10.67 14.00
CA ALA A 421 21.36 -10.25 15.39
C ALA A 421 19.94 -9.73 15.71
N ASP A 422 19.06 -9.57 14.72
CA ASP A 422 17.63 -9.36 14.98
C ASP A 422 17.04 -10.49 15.82
N LYS A 423 16.08 -10.14 16.67
CA LYS A 423 15.34 -11.09 17.50
C LYS A 423 13.87 -10.68 17.52
N LEU A 424 12.98 -11.63 17.21
CA LEU A 424 11.53 -11.48 17.36
C LEU A 424 10.91 -12.76 17.90
N THR A 425 9.76 -12.62 18.55
CA THR A 425 8.97 -13.72 19.10
C THR A 425 7.78 -14.03 18.18
N ALA A 426 7.29 -15.27 18.22
CA ALA A 426 6.08 -15.65 17.49
C ALA A 426 4.84 -14.91 18.03
N ASP A 427 4.79 -14.67 19.35
CA ASP A 427 3.75 -13.86 20.00
C ASP A 427 3.72 -12.42 19.46
N LEU A 428 4.87 -11.77 19.24
CA LEU A 428 4.90 -10.42 18.67
C LEU A 428 4.38 -10.38 17.24
N LEU A 429 4.81 -11.33 16.40
CA LEU A 429 4.40 -11.39 14.99
C LEU A 429 2.90 -11.66 14.84
N THR A 430 2.35 -12.60 15.61
CA THR A 430 0.90 -12.87 15.59
C THR A 430 0.10 -11.72 16.17
N ALA A 431 0.57 -11.06 17.23
CA ALA A 431 -0.06 -9.87 17.79
C ALA A 431 -0.07 -8.69 16.79
N LEU A 432 1.01 -8.49 16.03
CA LEU A 432 1.09 -7.50 14.96
C LEU A 432 0.03 -7.74 13.87
N LEU A 433 -0.10 -9.00 13.42
CA LEU A 433 -1.06 -9.38 12.38
C LEU A 433 -2.51 -9.22 12.87
N ALA A 434 -2.80 -9.64 14.11
CA ALA A 434 -4.10 -9.41 14.73
C ALA A 434 -4.40 -7.90 14.88
N LYS A 435 -3.39 -7.10 15.27
CA LYS A 435 -3.53 -5.64 15.40
C LYS A 435 -3.79 -4.96 14.06
N ALA A 436 -3.20 -5.45 12.97
CA ALA A 436 -3.46 -4.94 11.62
C ALA A 436 -4.85 -5.32 11.07
N ALA A 437 -5.46 -6.39 11.61
CA ALA A 437 -6.82 -6.79 11.29
C ALA A 437 -7.87 -6.00 12.07
N ASP A 438 -7.51 -5.47 13.24
CA ASP A 438 -8.38 -4.72 14.13
C ASP A 438 -9.07 -3.54 13.41
N PRO A 439 -10.41 -3.50 13.35
CA PRO A 439 -11.15 -2.40 12.74
C PRO A 439 -10.88 -1.02 13.36
N THR A 440 -10.35 -0.95 14.60
CA THR A 440 -9.97 0.32 15.22
C THR A 440 -8.60 0.83 14.75
N HIS A 441 -7.87 0.04 13.95
CA HIS A 441 -6.56 0.38 13.39
C HIS A 441 -6.52 0.24 11.86
N PRO A 442 -7.43 0.92 11.13
CA PRO A 442 -7.48 0.83 9.67
C PRO A 442 -6.18 1.31 8.99
N GLU A 443 -5.41 2.18 9.65
CA GLU A 443 -4.09 2.64 9.19
C GLU A 443 -3.06 1.52 9.04
N LEU A 444 -3.23 0.41 9.76
CA LEU A 444 -2.33 -0.75 9.73
C LEU A 444 -2.74 -1.79 8.68
N ARG A 445 -3.90 -1.63 8.03
CA ARG A 445 -4.40 -2.58 7.03
C ARG A 445 -3.40 -2.91 5.90
N PRO A 446 -2.55 -1.98 5.42
CA PRO A 446 -1.51 -2.28 4.44
C PRO A 446 -0.54 -3.39 4.84
N VAL A 447 -0.38 -3.67 6.15
CA VAL A 447 0.40 -4.82 6.63
C VAL A 447 -0.20 -6.14 6.14
N LEU A 448 -1.53 -6.25 6.07
CA LEU A 448 -2.23 -7.47 5.64
C LEU A 448 -2.38 -7.54 4.12
N THR A 449 -2.73 -6.44 3.48
CA THR A 449 -2.91 -6.40 2.01
C THR A 449 -1.59 -6.50 1.27
N GLY A 450 -0.48 -6.14 1.92
CA GLY A 450 0.87 -6.32 1.40
C GLY A 450 1.44 -7.73 1.53
N LEU A 451 0.79 -8.65 2.27
CA LEU A 451 1.31 -10.01 2.39
C LEU A 451 1.22 -10.75 1.05
N PRO A 452 2.30 -11.44 0.62
CA PRO A 452 2.25 -12.35 -0.52
C PRO A 452 1.09 -13.35 -0.40
N VAL A 453 0.42 -13.61 -1.51
CA VAL A 453 -0.69 -14.56 -1.59
C VAL A 453 -0.19 -15.87 -2.17
N ALA A 454 -0.40 -16.97 -1.44
CA ALA A 454 -0.07 -18.33 -1.84
C ALA A 454 -0.55 -18.65 -3.27
N GLY A 455 0.36 -19.02 -4.17
CA GLY A 455 0.06 -19.37 -5.55
C GLY A 455 -0.22 -18.20 -6.51
N PHE A 456 -0.13 -16.94 -6.06
CA PHE A 456 -0.51 -15.78 -6.89
C PHE A 456 0.52 -14.64 -6.92
N THR A 457 1.05 -14.21 -5.77
CA THR A 457 1.85 -12.97 -5.71
C THR A 457 3.11 -13.12 -4.87
N GLY A 458 4.10 -12.28 -5.17
CA GLY A 458 5.30 -12.11 -4.37
C GLY A 458 6.07 -13.41 -4.15
N THR A 459 6.68 -13.53 -2.97
CA THR A 459 7.51 -14.68 -2.59
C THR A 459 6.74 -16.00 -2.38
N LEU A 460 5.41 -16.00 -2.55
CA LEU A 460 4.58 -17.19 -2.49
C LEU A 460 3.96 -17.58 -3.86
N ALA A 461 4.24 -16.85 -4.94
CA ALA A 461 3.63 -17.09 -6.24
C ALA A 461 3.81 -18.52 -6.77
N GLY A 462 4.98 -19.15 -6.52
CA GLY A 462 5.28 -20.52 -6.93
C GLY A 462 5.09 -21.58 -5.82
N ARG A 463 4.43 -21.25 -4.70
CA ARG A 463 4.24 -22.15 -3.56
C ARG A 463 2.75 -22.45 -3.39
N TYR A 464 2.42 -23.55 -2.70
CA TYR A 464 1.04 -23.94 -2.35
C TYR A 464 0.14 -24.28 -3.55
N THR A 465 0.71 -24.65 -4.70
CA THR A 465 -0.08 -25.07 -5.89
C THR A 465 -0.91 -26.33 -5.62
N ASP A 466 -0.49 -27.13 -4.64
CA ASP A 466 -1.09 -28.41 -4.30
C ASP A 466 -1.95 -28.34 -3.02
N GLY A 467 -2.24 -27.12 -2.54
CA GLY A 467 -3.10 -26.89 -1.36
C GLY A 467 -2.90 -25.50 -0.75
N ALA A 468 -4.00 -24.87 -0.32
CA ALA A 468 -4.04 -23.54 0.30
C ALA A 468 -3.68 -22.32 -0.57
N ALA A 469 -3.56 -22.49 -1.90
CA ALA A 469 -3.49 -21.37 -2.85
C ALA A 469 -4.65 -20.37 -2.65
N GLY A 470 -4.33 -19.08 -2.61
CA GLY A 470 -5.28 -17.99 -2.36
C GLY A 470 -5.75 -17.83 -0.91
N ILE A 471 -5.56 -18.86 -0.07
CA ILE A 471 -6.02 -18.91 1.32
C ILE A 471 -4.93 -18.43 2.27
N VAL A 472 -3.70 -18.94 2.12
CA VAL A 472 -2.55 -18.48 2.92
C VAL A 472 -2.04 -17.16 2.36
N ARG A 473 -1.87 -16.17 3.24
CA ARG A 473 -1.22 -14.89 2.93
C ARG A 473 -0.16 -14.64 3.97
N ALA A 474 1.12 -14.68 3.59
CA ALA A 474 2.19 -14.66 4.57
C ALA A 474 3.49 -14.04 4.06
N LYS A 475 4.18 -13.36 4.96
CA LYS A 475 5.54 -12.90 4.74
C LYS A 475 6.50 -14.06 4.97
N THR A 476 7.37 -14.29 4.00
CA THR A 476 8.48 -15.22 4.10
C THR A 476 9.71 -14.56 4.70
N GLY A 477 10.54 -15.33 5.41
CA GLY A 477 11.88 -14.94 5.81
C GLY A 477 12.86 -16.08 5.57
N THR A 478 13.97 -15.79 4.90
CA THR A 478 15.00 -16.78 4.59
C THR A 478 16.38 -16.15 4.67
N LEU A 479 17.25 -16.75 5.48
CA LEU A 479 18.71 -16.59 5.47
C LEU A 479 19.32 -17.99 5.54
N SER A 480 20.65 -18.12 5.38
CA SER A 480 21.29 -19.44 5.55
C SER A 480 21.01 -19.99 6.95
N SER A 481 20.32 -21.13 7.00
CA SER A 481 19.86 -21.82 8.22
C SER A 481 18.87 -21.04 9.10
N VAL A 482 18.14 -20.08 8.52
CA VAL A 482 17.03 -19.38 9.18
C VAL A 482 15.85 -19.35 8.23
N ASN A 483 14.70 -19.84 8.68
CA ASN A 483 13.44 -19.74 7.96
C ASN A 483 12.35 -19.23 8.87
N SER A 484 11.48 -18.39 8.32
CA SER A 484 10.28 -17.97 9.01
C SER A 484 9.13 -17.75 8.03
N LEU A 485 7.92 -17.92 8.55
CA LEU A 485 6.68 -17.69 7.84
C LEU A 485 5.67 -17.12 8.82
N ALA A 486 5.19 -15.90 8.57
CA ALA A 486 4.20 -15.26 9.43
C ALA A 486 3.13 -14.59 8.57
N GLY A 487 1.86 -14.82 8.92
CA GLY A 487 0.76 -14.34 8.10
C GLY A 487 -0.61 -14.77 8.61
N THR A 488 -1.58 -14.75 7.71
CA THR A 488 -2.96 -15.12 7.99
C THR A 488 -3.41 -16.27 7.11
N VAL A 489 -4.36 -17.04 7.62
CA VAL A 489 -5.04 -18.12 6.91
C VAL A 489 -6.51 -18.12 7.31
N VAL A 490 -7.39 -18.45 6.37
CA VAL A 490 -8.80 -18.75 6.67
C VAL A 490 -8.93 -20.26 6.73
N ASP A 491 -9.42 -20.78 7.85
CA ASP A 491 -9.62 -22.22 8.04
C ASP A 491 -10.90 -22.72 7.33
N GLN A 492 -11.20 -24.02 7.40
CA GLN A 492 -12.36 -24.61 6.71
C GLN A 492 -13.70 -24.11 7.26
N ASP A 493 -13.72 -23.66 8.52
CA ASP A 493 -14.91 -23.09 9.17
C ASP A 493 -15.09 -21.61 8.82
N GLY A 494 -14.18 -21.01 8.04
CA GLY A 494 -14.22 -19.61 7.65
C GLY A 494 -13.64 -18.66 8.70
N ARG A 495 -12.92 -19.17 9.69
CA ARG A 495 -12.28 -18.37 10.74
C ARG A 495 -10.92 -17.84 10.27
N LEU A 496 -10.69 -16.54 10.47
CA LEU A 496 -9.40 -15.91 10.20
C LEU A 496 -8.43 -16.14 11.36
N LEU A 497 -7.33 -16.83 11.08
CA LEU A 497 -6.26 -17.09 12.02
C LEU A 497 -5.00 -16.33 11.61
N ALA A 498 -4.26 -15.84 12.60
CA ALA A 498 -2.90 -15.32 12.44
C ALA A 498 -1.92 -16.37 12.96
N PHE A 499 -0.84 -16.61 12.22
CA PHE A 499 0.21 -17.55 12.61
C PHE A 499 1.58 -16.94 12.41
N ALA A 500 2.55 -17.41 13.21
CA ALA A 500 3.96 -17.12 13.02
C ALA A 500 4.77 -18.36 13.37
N PHE A 501 5.63 -18.79 12.46
CA PHE A 501 6.55 -19.91 12.63
C PHE A 501 7.97 -19.43 12.34
N LEU A 502 8.89 -19.70 13.26
CA LEU A 502 10.30 -19.37 13.14
C LEU A 502 11.12 -20.65 13.32
N SER A 503 12.20 -20.78 12.56
CA SER A 503 13.07 -21.96 12.53
C SER A 503 14.52 -21.53 12.29
N THR A 504 15.44 -22.14 13.03
CA THR A 504 16.88 -21.85 12.97
C THR A 504 17.73 -23.13 13.09
N GLY A 505 18.92 -23.11 12.50
CA GLY A 505 19.96 -24.13 12.72
C GLY A 505 19.85 -25.39 11.85
N THR A 506 19.15 -25.32 10.73
CA THR A 506 18.81 -26.47 9.87
C THR A 506 18.96 -26.16 8.38
N ASP A 507 18.69 -27.13 7.51
CA ASP A 507 18.63 -26.96 6.06
C ASP A 507 17.52 -25.99 5.65
N THR A 508 17.79 -25.16 4.65
CA THR A 508 16.90 -24.05 4.30
C THR A 508 15.63 -24.53 3.60
N GLU A 509 15.76 -25.45 2.64
CA GLU A 509 14.63 -25.92 1.83
C GLU A 509 13.75 -26.92 2.59
N ALA A 510 14.36 -27.78 3.40
CA ALA A 510 13.64 -28.70 4.27
C ALA A 510 12.77 -27.94 5.28
N ALA A 511 13.33 -26.95 5.99
CA ALA A 511 12.57 -26.12 6.92
C ALA A 511 11.48 -25.32 6.22
N ARG A 512 11.78 -24.69 5.07
CA ARG A 512 10.77 -23.96 4.28
C ARG A 512 9.59 -24.87 3.91
N SER A 513 9.87 -26.08 3.48
CA SER A 513 8.85 -27.07 3.11
C SER A 513 8.02 -27.53 4.32
N ALA A 514 8.65 -27.72 5.48
CA ALA A 514 7.95 -28.04 6.72
C ALA A 514 7.01 -26.92 7.16
N LEU A 515 7.47 -25.66 7.13
CA LEU A 515 6.63 -24.49 7.43
C LEU A 515 5.43 -24.38 6.49
N ASP A 516 5.60 -24.70 5.20
CA ASP A 516 4.51 -24.70 4.22
C ASP A 516 3.48 -25.78 4.48
N ARG A 517 3.92 -26.99 4.85
CA ARG A 517 3.00 -28.06 5.24
C ARG A 517 2.18 -27.67 6.47
N THR A 518 2.79 -27.03 7.47
CA THR A 518 2.08 -26.57 8.66
C THR A 518 1.03 -25.51 8.33
N ALA A 519 1.36 -24.51 7.51
CA ALA A 519 0.38 -23.50 7.08
C ALA A 519 -0.75 -24.09 6.22
N THR A 520 -0.42 -25.07 5.36
CA THR A 520 -1.42 -25.81 4.55
C THR A 520 -2.37 -26.61 5.42
N ALA A 521 -1.84 -27.31 6.44
CA ALA A 521 -2.66 -28.05 7.40
C ALA A 521 -3.60 -27.12 8.15
N LEU A 522 -3.13 -25.94 8.57
CA LEU A 522 -3.96 -24.94 9.24
C LEU A 522 -5.12 -24.45 8.36
N ALA A 523 -4.91 -24.29 7.05
CA ALA A 523 -5.97 -23.96 6.10
C ALA A 523 -7.03 -25.07 5.93
N ALA A 524 -6.66 -26.31 6.22
CA ALA A 524 -7.54 -27.48 6.15
C ALA A 524 -8.22 -27.83 7.50
N CYS A 525 -7.96 -27.05 8.55
CA CYS A 525 -8.52 -27.24 9.90
C CYS A 525 -10.02 -26.88 9.89
N GLY A 526 -10.88 -27.83 10.25
CA GLY A 526 -12.29 -27.60 10.61
C GLY A 526 -12.45 -27.86 12.11
N CYS A 527 -11.84 -26.99 12.92
CA CYS A 527 -11.53 -27.24 14.32
C CYS A 527 -12.49 -26.53 15.29
N GLY A 528 -13.63 -26.03 14.79
CA GLY A 528 -14.72 -25.42 15.56
C GLY A 528 -15.67 -26.41 16.23
#